data_AF-A0A8S8YYI5-F1
#
_entry.id   AF-A0A8S8YYI5-F1
#
_cell.length_a   1.000
_cell.length_b   1.000
_cell.length_c   1.000
_cell.angle_alpha   90.00
_cell.angle_beta   90.00
_cell.angle_gamma   90.00
#
_symmetry.space_group_name_H-M   'P 1'
#
loop_
_entity.id
_entity.type
_entity.pdbx_description
1 polymer ?
#
loop_
_entity_poly.entity_id
_entity_poly.type
_entity_poly.pdbx_seq_one_letter_code
_entity_poly.pdbx_strand_id
1 'polypeptide(L)' 'MAVICTTCGLPEDLCACGDLDKDSNHIIIRLETGRFKKKGTMIEGAGPQD' A
#
# COMPACT_ATOMS: atom_id res chain seq x y z
N MET A 1 -12.09 -26.79 16.81
CA MET A 1 -12.78 -25.50 16.57
C MET A 1 -11.95 -24.75 15.55
N ALA A 2 -12.52 -24.41 14.40
CA ALA A 2 -11.79 -23.66 13.39
C ALA A 2 -11.48 -22.27 13.95
N VAL A 3 -10.21 -21.87 13.91
CA VAL A 3 -9.82 -20.50 14.25
C VAL A 3 -10.27 -19.63 13.08
N ILE A 4 -11.15 -18.68 13.36
CA ILE A 4 -11.74 -17.78 12.37
C ILE A 4 -11.09 -16.42 12.55
N CYS A 5 -10.61 -15.84 11.45
CA CYS A 5 -10.05 -14.50 11.48
C CYS A 5 -11.12 -13.47 11.87
N THR A 6 -10.85 -12.65 12.89
CA THR A 6 -11.77 -11.60 13.35
C THR A 6 -11.87 -10.41 12.39
N THR A 7 -10.94 -10.30 11.44
CA THR A 7 -10.87 -9.19 10.48
C THR A 7 -11.72 -9.44 9.24
N CYS A 8 -11.71 -10.67 8.69
CA CYS A 8 -12.43 -11.02 7.47
C CYS A 8 -13.43 -12.16 7.62
N GLY A 9 -13.44 -12.89 8.75
CA GLY A 9 -14.37 -13.99 9.00
C GLY A 9 -14.05 -15.30 8.26
N LEU A 10 -12.92 -15.38 7.58
CA LEU A 10 -12.47 -16.62 6.92
C LEU A 10 -11.77 -17.55 7.92
N PRO A 11 -11.82 -18.88 7.70
CA PRO A 11 -10.94 -19.84 8.37
C PRO A 11 -9.47 -19.45 8.16
N GLU A 12 -8.60 -19.67 9.17
CA GLU A 12 -7.17 -19.37 9.08
C GLU A 12 -6.51 -19.93 7.81
N ASP A 13 -6.91 -21.12 7.36
CA ASP A 13 -6.37 -21.79 6.17
C ASP A 13 -6.57 -21.00 4.86
N LEU A 14 -7.52 -20.05 4.83
CA LEU A 14 -7.85 -19.20 3.68
C LEU A 14 -7.62 -17.71 3.97
N CYS A 15 -7.15 -17.36 5.17
CA CYS A 15 -7.02 -15.97 5.58
C CYS A 15 -5.71 -15.37 5.04
N ALA A 16 -5.82 -14.28 4.26
CA ALA A 16 -4.69 -13.52 3.73
C ALA A 16 -4.48 -12.16 4.43
N CYS A 17 -5.25 -11.85 5.49
CA CYS A 17 -5.22 -10.53 6.11
C CYS A 17 -3.82 -10.13 6.63
N GLY A 18 -3.04 -11.08 7.14
CA GLY A 18 -1.68 -10.82 7.61
C GLY A 18 -0.65 -10.55 6.50
N ASP A 19 -0.90 -11.02 5.28
CA ASP A 19 -0.02 -10.81 4.13
C ASP A 19 -0.38 -9.51 3.40
N LEU A 20 -1.69 -9.20 3.29
CA LEU A 20 -2.17 -7.95 2.69
C LEU A 20 -1.67 -6.70 3.44
N ASP A 21 -1.58 -6.75 4.77
CA ASP A 21 -1.02 -5.65 5.56
C ASP A 21 0.47 -5.41 5.27
N LYS A 22 1.22 -6.49 4.98
CA LYS A 22 2.67 -6.42 4.69
C LYS A 22 2.97 -5.89 3.29
N ASP A 23 2.09 -6.14 2.32
CA ASP A 23 2.25 -5.73 0.92
C ASP A 23 1.75 -4.30 0.63
N SER A 24 1.30 -3.56 1.66
CA SER A 24 0.77 -2.21 1.46
C SER A 24 1.87 -1.17 1.26
N ASN A 25 2.13 -0.81 0.00
CA ASN A 25 3.00 0.32 -0.33
C ASN A 25 2.23 1.65 -0.24
N HIS A 26 2.66 2.55 0.65
CA HIS A 26 2.06 3.88 0.77
C HIS A 26 2.64 4.84 -0.27
N ILE A 27 1.88 5.11 -1.34
CA ILE A 27 2.28 6.00 -2.43
C ILE A 27 1.74 7.41 -2.19
N ILE A 28 2.62 8.41 -2.27
CA ILE A 28 2.28 9.83 -2.12
C ILE A 28 2.52 10.55 -3.45
N ILE A 29 1.48 11.20 -3.98
CA ILE A 29 1.56 11.98 -5.22
C ILE A 29 1.35 13.46 -4.90
N ARG A 30 2.33 14.30 -5.27
CA ARG A 30 2.28 15.75 -5.04
C ARG A 30 2.57 16.53 -6.31
N LEU A 31 1.87 17.65 -6.47
CA LEU A 31 2.18 18.62 -7.51
C LEU A 31 3.13 19.66 -6.95
N GLU A 32 4.32 19.74 -7.53
CA GLU A 32 5.33 20.72 -7.14
C GLU A 32 5.50 21.77 -8.22
N THR A 33 5.83 22.98 -7.78
CA THR A 33 6.24 24.05 -8.68
C THR A 33 7.76 24.17 -8.59
N GLY A 34 8.45 23.64 -9.60
CA GLY A 34 9.90 23.70 -9.72
C GLY A 34 10.41 25.07 -10.16
N ARG A 35 11.71 25.13 -10.48
CA ARG A 35 12.34 26.36 -11.00
C ARG A 35 11.59 26.88 -12.23
N PHE A 36 11.57 28.21 -12.39
CA PHE A 36 10.88 28.90 -13.48
C PHE A 36 9.37 28.64 -13.56
N LYS A 37 8.71 28.38 -12.42
CA LYS A 37 7.27 28.10 -12.32
C LYS A 37 6.83 26.89 -13.17
N LYS A 38 7.74 25.95 -13.44
CA LYS A 38 7.41 24.71 -14.13
C LYS A 38 6.66 23.79 -13.17
N LYS A 39 5.51 23.25 -13.61
CA LYS A 39 4.77 22.25 -12.85
C LYS A 39 5.45 20.90 -13.01
N GLY A 40 5.69 20.21 -11.91
CA GLY A 40 6.17 18.83 -11.85
C GLY A 40 5.26 17.99 -10.97
N THR A 41 5.25 16.68 -11.20
CA THR A 41 4.57 15.71 -10.33
C THR A 41 5.64 14.91 -9.63
N MET A 42 5.67 14.98 -8.31
CA MET A 42 6.52 14.16 -7.44
C MET A 42 5.72 12.93 -7.04
N ILE A 43 6.28 11.75 -7.25
CA ILE A 43 5.70 10.47 -6.81
C ILE A 43 6.70 9.84 -5.85
N GLU A 44 6.26 9.62 -4.62
CA GLU A 44 7.06 9.03 -3.54
C GLU A 44 6.39 7.75 -3.05
N GLY A 45 7.16 6.82 -2.49
CA GLY A 45 6.62 5.56 -1.96
C GLY A 45 6.22 4.55 -3.05
N ALA A 46 6.50 4.83 -4.33
CA ALA A 46 6.63 3.78 -5.32
C ALA A 46 7.88 2.96 -4.95
N GLY A 47 7.66 1.75 -4.41
CA GLY A 47 8.73 0.86 -3.95
C GLY A 47 9.74 0.48 -5.04
N PRO A 48 10.86 -0.18 -4.68
CA PRO A 48 11.85 -0.63 -5.65
C PRO A 48 11.23 -1.58 -6.66
N GLN A 49 11.71 -1.52 -7.91
CA GLN A 49 11.48 -2.54 -8.91
C GLN A 49 12.09 -3.84 -8.40
N ASP A 50 11.26 -4.80 -7.99
CA ASP A 50 11.44 -6.26 -8.08
C ASP A 50 10.16 -6.96 -7.57
#